data_AF-A0A9J7BJR3-F1
#
_entry.id   AF-A0A9J7BJR3-F1
#
_cell.length_a   1.000
_cell.length_b   1.000
_cell.length_c   1.000
_cell.angle_alpha   90.00
_cell.angle_beta   90.00
_cell.angle_gamma   90.00
#
_symmetry.space_group_name_H-M   'P 1'
#
loop_
_entity.id
_entity.type
_entity.pdbx_description
1 polymer ?
#
loop_
_entity_poly.entity_id
_entity_poly.type
_entity_poly.pdbx_seq_one_letter_code
_entity_poly.pdbx_strand_id
1 'polypeptide(L)'
;MLDTYDEIASQILISDAELALTFVHLGNIHSDEESRRASFSRASEAYHSIGESMCRIRLKKHDLEKLGLLLQELRHKLDRARSTQ
;
A
#
# COMPACT_ATOMS: atom_id res chain seq x y z
N MET A 1 23.82 -7.13 -13.00
CA MET A 1 22.86 -8.23 -12.72
C MET A 1 22.04 -7.99 -11.45
N LEU A 2 22.56 -7.28 -10.43
CA LEU A 2 21.77 -6.89 -9.25
C LEU A 2 20.70 -5.81 -9.56
N ASP A 3 20.96 -4.89 -10.49
CA ASP A 3 20.02 -3.79 -10.81
C ASP A 3 18.65 -4.27 -11.33
N THR A 4 18.61 -5.42 -12.00
CA THR A 4 17.36 -6.01 -12.52
C THR A 4 16.48 -6.56 -11.40
N TYR A 5 17.07 -7.10 -10.32
CA TYR A 5 16.30 -7.61 -9.18
C TYR A 5 15.69 -6.47 -8.37
N ASP A 6 16.45 -5.39 -8.15
CA ASP A 6 15.95 -4.19 -7.48
C ASP A 6 14.80 -3.53 -8.27
N GLU A 7 14.88 -3.53 -9.61
CA GLU A 7 13.84 -2.98 -10.48
C GLU A 7 12.54 -3.81 -10.44
N ILE A 8 12.65 -5.15 -10.43
CA ILE A 8 11.47 -6.01 -10.27
C ILE A 8 10.86 -5.83 -8.87
N ALA A 9 11.71 -5.83 -7.84
CA ALA A 9 11.25 -5.66 -6.46
C ALA A 9 10.59 -4.29 -6.24
N SER A 10 11.12 -3.23 -6.85
CA SER A 10 10.53 -1.90 -6.90
C SER A 10 9.12 -1.91 -7.51
N GLN A 11 8.95 -2.56 -8.67
CA GLN A 11 7.63 -2.68 -9.32
C GLN A 11 6.64 -3.46 -8.48
N ILE A 12 7.09 -4.51 -7.79
CA ILE A 12 6.25 -5.28 -6.86
C ILE A 12 5.77 -4.37 -5.72
N LEU A 13 6.66 -3.62 -5.08
CA LEU A 13 6.28 -2.70 -3.99
C LEU A 13 5.27 -1.64 -4.43
N ILE A 14 5.44 -1.09 -5.63
CA ILE A 14 4.51 -0.12 -6.21
C ILE A 14 3.14 -0.78 -6.45
N SER A 15 3.13 -1.99 -7.02
CA SER A 15 1.90 -2.74 -7.29
C SER A 15 1.16 -3.09 -6.00
N ASP A 16 1.88 -3.48 -4.95
CA ASP A 16 1.32 -3.77 -3.64
C ASP A 16 0.69 -2.51 -3.01
N ALA A 17 1.30 -1.34 -3.18
CA ALA A 17 0.74 -0.08 -2.71
C ALA A 17 -0.56 0.29 -3.47
N GLU A 18 -0.60 0.08 -4.78
CA GLU A 18 -1.80 0.28 -5.60
C GLU A 18 -2.93 -0.70 -5.22
N LEU A 19 -2.58 -1.96 -4.95
CA LEU A 19 -3.53 -2.97 -4.46
C LEU A 19 -4.08 -2.62 -3.07
N ALA A 20 -3.22 -2.15 -2.17
CA ALA A 20 -3.64 -1.70 -0.84
C ALA A 20 -4.63 -0.52 -0.92
N LEU A 21 -4.40 0.44 -1.82
CA LEU A 21 -5.35 1.52 -2.09
C LEU A 21 -6.70 0.99 -2.63
N THR A 22 -6.66 -0.06 -3.44
CA THR A 22 -7.88 -0.74 -3.93
C THR A 22 -8.65 -1.38 -2.79
N PHE A 23 -7.97 -2.05 -1.85
CA PHE A 23 -8.62 -2.57 -0.64
C PHE A 23 -9.25 -1.47 0.22
N VAL A 24 -8.60 -0.30 0.34
CA VAL A 24 -9.22 0.85 1.01
C VAL A 24 -10.47 1.32 0.27
N HIS A 25 -10.44 1.34 -1.06
CA HIS A 25 -11.63 1.69 -1.85
C HIS A 25 -12.78 0.70 -1.61
N LEU A 26 -12.49 -0.60 -1.64
CA LEU A 26 -13.46 -1.66 -1.32
C LEU A 26 -14.06 -1.47 0.08
N GLY A 27 -13.22 -1.22 1.09
CA GLY A 27 -13.67 -0.97 2.46
C GLY A 27 -14.61 0.23 2.59
N ASN A 28 -14.42 1.27 1.76
CA ASN A 28 -15.29 2.45 1.76
C ASN A 28 -16.64 2.22 1.08
N ILE A 29 -16.79 1.19 0.23
CA ILE A 29 -18.05 0.91 -0.49
C ILE A 29 -18.82 -0.30 0.07
N HIS A 30 -18.18 -1.17 0.86
CA HIS A 30 -18.87 -2.28 1.50
C HIS A 30 -19.89 -1.78 2.53
N SER A 31 -21.12 -2.29 2.42
CA SER A 31 -22.22 -1.98 3.33
C SER A 31 -22.18 -2.84 4.60
N ASP A 32 -21.63 -4.05 4.51
CA ASP A 32 -21.51 -4.96 5.64
C ASP A 32 -20.22 -4.69 6.42
N GLU A 33 -20.33 -4.75 7.75
CA GLU A 33 -19.23 -4.38 8.62
C GLU A 33 -18.06 -5.36 8.53
N GLU A 34 -18.33 -6.65 8.28
CA GLU A 34 -17.31 -7.68 8.19
C GLU A 34 -16.41 -7.51 6.96
N SER A 35 -16.98 -7.38 5.76
CA SER A 35 -16.20 -7.16 4.52
C SER A 35 -15.48 -5.82 4.53
N ARG A 36 -16.10 -4.79 5.12
CA ARG A 36 -15.45 -3.49 5.34
C ARG A 36 -14.21 -3.63 6.22
N ARG A 37 -14.34 -4.31 7.38
CA ARG A 37 -13.21 -4.56 8.30
C ARG A 37 -12.14 -5.42 7.62
N ALA A 38 -12.52 -6.48 6.91
CA ALA A 38 -11.59 -7.33 6.18
C ALA A 38 -10.80 -6.54 5.13
N SER A 39 -11.48 -5.69 4.35
CA SER A 39 -10.84 -4.83 3.34
C SER A 39 -9.82 -3.87 3.97
N PHE A 40 -10.17 -3.20 5.06
CA PHE A 40 -9.23 -2.32 5.74
C PHE A 40 -8.07 -3.07 6.41
N SER A 41 -8.31 -4.29 6.94
CA SER A 41 -7.24 -5.14 7.49
C SER A 41 -6.21 -5.46 6.41
N ARG A 42 -6.67 -5.92 5.24
CA ARG A 42 -5.81 -6.22 4.09
C ARG A 42 -5.00 -5.01 3.63
N ALA A 43 -5.63 -3.84 3.55
CA ALA A 43 -4.94 -2.59 3.22
C ALA A 43 -3.85 -2.24 4.25
N SER A 44 -4.13 -2.43 5.55
CA SER A 44 -3.19 -2.13 6.64
C SER A 44 -2.02 -3.13 6.68
N GLU A 45 -2.28 -4.40 6.44
CA GLU A 45 -1.25 -5.45 6.34
C GLU A 45 -0.30 -5.18 5.18
N ALA A 46 -0.85 -4.83 4.00
CA ALA A 46 -0.05 -4.47 2.84
C ALA A 46 0.80 -3.22 3.10
N TYR A 47 0.22 -2.15 3.68
CA TYR A 47 0.96 -0.95 4.06
C TYR A 47 2.16 -1.26 4.97
N HIS A 48 1.96 -2.12 5.97
CA HIS A 48 3.03 -2.53 6.88
C HIS A 48 4.11 -3.33 6.16
N SER A 49 3.72 -4.34 5.37
CA SER A 49 4.65 -5.20 4.63
C SER A 49 5.50 -4.43 3.61
N ILE A 50 4.92 -3.42 2.93
CA ILE A 50 5.67 -2.53 2.03
C ILE A 50 6.74 -1.77 2.82
N GLY A 51 6.40 -1.23 3.99
CA GLY A 51 7.35 -0.52 4.85
C GLY A 51 8.53 -1.39 5.29
N GLU A 52 8.28 -2.65 5.63
CA GLU A 52 9.34 -3.62 5.97
C GLU A 52 10.25 -3.94 4.77
N SER A 53 9.63 -4.12 3.60
CA SER A 53 10.32 -4.52 2.38
C SER A 53 11.15 -3.39 1.76
N MET A 54 10.66 -2.14 1.83
CA MET A 54 11.38 -0.94 1.36
C MET A 54 12.75 -0.77 2.01
N CYS A 55 12.92 -1.19 3.27
CA CYS A 55 14.19 -1.09 3.97
C CYS A 55 15.29 -2.01 3.40
N ARG A 56 14.93 -2.96 2.51
CA ARG A 56 15.84 -3.99 1.98
C ARG A 56 16.10 -3.88 0.48
N ILE A 57 15.35 -3.03 -0.22
CA ILE A 57 15.39 -2.91 -1.68
C ILE A 57 15.98 -1.55 -2.04
N ARG A 58 16.91 -1.52 -3.01
CA ARG A 58 17.43 -0.25 -3.52
C ARG A 58 16.47 0.31 -4.57
N LEU A 59 15.75 1.36 -4.22
CA LEU A 59 14.82 2.01 -5.14
C LEU A 59 15.53 3.07 -5.99
N LYS A 60 15.23 3.09 -7.29
CA LYS A 60 15.58 4.22 -8.17
C LYS A 60 14.80 5.45 -7.70
N LYS A 61 15.35 6.66 -7.91
CA LYS A 61 14.75 7.92 -7.44
C LYS A 61 13.26 8.05 -7.82
N HIS A 62 12.93 7.79 -9.08
CA HIS A 62 11.56 7.92 -9.58
C HIS A 62 10.58 6.93 -8.93
N ASP A 63 11.03 5.70 -8.69
CA ASP A 63 10.21 4.68 -8.04
C ASP A 63 9.96 5.00 -6.58
N LEU A 64 10.98 5.51 -5.87
CA LEU A 64 10.84 5.97 -4.49
C LEU A 64 9.85 7.14 -4.38
N GLU A 65 9.89 8.09 -5.32
CA GLU A 65 8.93 9.20 -5.39
C GLU A 65 7.51 8.68 -5.64
N LYS A 66 7.32 7.79 -6.61
CA LYS A 66 6.02 7.17 -6.91
C LYS A 66 5.49 6.41 -5.68
N LEU A 67 6.31 5.56 -5.08
CA LEU A 67 5.94 4.76 -3.91
C LEU A 67 5.62 5.66 -2.70
N GLY A 68 6.40 6.71 -2.48
CA GLY A 68 6.16 7.70 -1.41
C GLY A 68 4.81 8.39 -1.54
N LEU A 69 4.42 8.80 -2.75
CA LEU A 69 3.10 9.39 -3.01
C LEU A 69 1.96 8.40 -2.73
N LEU A 70 2.09 7.16 -3.21
CA LEU A 70 1.11 6.10 -2.98
C LEU A 70 0.93 5.80 -1.48
N LEU A 71 2.04 5.70 -0.74
CA LEU A 71 2.01 5.42 0.70
C LEU A 71 1.44 6.59 1.52
N GLN A 72 1.72 7.82 1.11
CA GLN A 72 1.13 9.00 1.74
C GLN A 72 -0.40 9.02 1.55
N GLU A 73 -0.86 8.72 0.34
CA GLU A 73 -2.29 8.62 0.05
C GLU A 73 -2.96 7.48 0.83
N LEU A 74 -2.33 6.31 0.85
CA LEU A 74 -2.81 5.13 1.55
C LEU A 74 -2.97 5.40 3.04
N ARG A 75 -1.94 5.98 3.67
CA ARG A 75 -2.00 6.40 5.07
C ARG A 75 -3.15 7.38 5.32
N HIS A 76 -3.26 8.43 4.51
CA HIS A 76 -4.32 9.44 4.66
C HIS A 76 -5.72 8.84 4.58
N LYS A 77 -5.95 7.92 3.62
CA LYS A 77 -7.26 7.26 3.47
C LYS A 77 -7.55 6.27 4.60
N LEU A 78 -6.55 5.55 5.09
CA LEU A 78 -6.71 4.66 6.26
C LEU A 78 -7.00 5.45 7.54
N ASP A 79 -6.29 6.57 7.76
CA ASP A 79 -6.53 7.44 8.91
C ASP A 79 -7.96 8.02 8.88
N ARG A 80 -8.45 8.43 7.70
CA ARG A 80 -9.85 8.84 7.52
C ARG A 80 -10.86 7.73 7.80
N ALA A 81 -10.63 6.53 7.27
CA ALA A 81 -11.52 5.38 7.49
C ALA A 81 -11.65 5.04 8.99
N ARG A 82 -10.55 5.15 9.75
CA ARG A 82 -10.55 4.96 11.21
C ARG A 82 -11.36 6.00 11.96
N SER A 83 -11.34 7.26 11.53
CA SER A 83 -12.10 8.36 12.19
C SER A 83 -13.61 8.33 11.93
N THR A 84 -14.07 7.50 11.00
CA THR A 84 -15.50 7.38 10.63
C THR A 84 -16.21 6.21 11.34
N GLN A 85 -15.45 5.34 12.02
CA GLN A 85 -15.97 4.25 12.87
C GLN A 85 -16.06 4.73 14.32
#